data_AF-A0AAU9TD07-F1
#
_entry.id   AF-A0AAU9TD07-F1
#
_cell.length_a   1.000
_cell.length_b   1.000
_cell.length_c   1.000
_cell.angle_alpha   90.00
_cell.angle_beta   90.00
_cell.angle_gamma   90.00
#
_symmetry.space_group_name_H-M   'P 1'
#
loop_
_entity.id
_entity.type
_entity.pdbx_description
1 polymer ?
#
loop_
_entity_poly.entity_id
_entity_poly.type
_entity_poly.pdbx_seq_one_letter_code
_entity_poly.pdbx_strand_id
1 'polypeptide(L)'
;MGPFLYFALSIIQLSSIFASEQIPLKCFLQDYNFFNIFDTSAVKTSSEVVPKTHSLHFDTVTVNSAGFDKDGWKHDATNIKYQGLDDAILDDFGFNFTAKVLQLTFHTDMVVTYDYKSSGSLFSTPMDGEGFAEVSLKNIQVSFTMPFDIKEDNAKKYIELKSFNYWYDIKDNAELKFSSLTNANKVLSNSIEQQINQRWKYITAHFGKVFYDSLAEEIFNVLKNYVKNFPLKSFGEC
;
A
#
# COMPACT_ATOMS: atom_id res chain seq x y z
N MET A 1 -19.42 -48.99 -45.53
CA MET A 1 -19.99 -48.51 -44.26
C MET A 1 -19.11 -49.05 -43.14
N GLY A 2 -18.26 -48.17 -42.60
CA GLY A 2 -16.96 -48.52 -42.00
C GLY A 2 -16.98 -48.83 -40.51
N PRO A 3 -15.97 -49.58 -40.02
CA PRO A 3 -15.69 -49.79 -38.61
C PRO A 3 -14.82 -48.63 -38.09
N PHE A 4 -15.43 -47.48 -37.82
CA PHE A 4 -14.71 -46.31 -37.28
C PHE A 4 -15.32 -45.74 -35.98
N LEU A 5 -16.24 -46.48 -35.34
CA LEU A 5 -17.03 -45.98 -34.21
C LEU A 5 -16.68 -46.62 -32.85
N TYR A 6 -15.57 -47.34 -32.75
CA TYR A 6 -15.10 -47.95 -31.49
C TYR A 6 -13.74 -47.47 -30.99
N PHE A 7 -13.18 -46.42 -31.59
CA PHE A 7 -11.89 -45.84 -31.16
C PHE A 7 -12.00 -44.52 -30.40
N ALA A 8 -13.21 -44.08 -30.05
CA ALA A 8 -13.47 -42.80 -29.40
C ALA A 8 -13.77 -42.89 -27.88
N LEU A 9 -13.60 -44.06 -27.26
CA LEU A 9 -13.95 -44.29 -25.84
C LEU A 9 -12.78 -44.67 -24.92
N SER A 10 -11.53 -44.55 -25.39
CA SER A 10 -10.35 -44.96 -24.60
C SER A 10 -9.27 -43.87 -24.43
N ILE A 11 -9.57 -42.60 -24.74
CA ILE A 11 -8.65 -41.46 -24.49
C ILE A 11 -9.38 -40.31 -23.77
N ILE A 12 -10.17 -40.65 -22.75
CA ILE A 12 -10.46 -39.71 -21.66
C ILE A 12 -9.72 -40.24 -20.43
N GLN A 13 -8.41 -40.36 -20.58
CA GLN A 13 -7.51 -40.28 -19.45
C GLN A 13 -7.41 -38.80 -19.04
N LEU A 14 -7.62 -38.56 -17.75
CA LEU A 14 -7.26 -37.34 -17.03
C LEU A 14 -7.88 -36.04 -17.57
N SER A 15 -9.21 -35.91 -17.49
CA SER A 15 -9.80 -34.58 -17.32
C SER A 15 -9.50 -34.09 -15.91
N SER A 16 -8.34 -33.42 -15.78
CA SER A 16 -8.13 -32.25 -14.92
C SER A 16 -8.71 -32.30 -13.50
N ILE A 17 -8.06 -33.06 -12.63
CA ILE A 17 -7.86 -32.57 -11.25
C ILE A 17 -6.68 -31.59 -11.33
N PHE A 18 -6.91 -30.41 -11.90
CA PHE A 18 -6.24 -29.22 -11.40
C PHE A 18 -7.21 -28.65 -10.37
N ALA A 19 -7.34 -29.36 -9.24
CA ALA A 19 -7.52 -28.63 -8.01
C ALA A 19 -6.29 -27.72 -7.96
N SER A 20 -6.47 -26.43 -8.22
CA SER A 20 -5.44 -25.46 -7.89
C SER A 20 -5.16 -25.72 -6.41
N GLU A 21 -4.00 -26.27 -6.10
CA GLU A 21 -3.43 -26.19 -4.76
C GLU A 21 -3.21 -24.70 -4.51
N GLN A 22 -4.28 -24.03 -4.11
CA GLN A 22 -4.18 -22.87 -3.26
C GLN A 22 -3.56 -23.42 -1.99
N ILE A 23 -2.22 -23.42 -1.93
CA ILE A 23 -1.48 -23.54 -0.68
C ILE A 23 -2.19 -22.57 0.28
N PRO A 24 -2.69 -23.03 1.43
CA PRO A 24 -3.53 -22.21 2.28
C PRO A 24 -2.65 -21.18 3.01
N LEU A 25 -2.27 -20.13 2.30
CA LEU A 25 -1.71 -18.89 2.85
C LEU A 25 -2.71 -18.24 3.85
N LYS A 26 -3.98 -18.71 3.84
CA LYS A 26 -5.01 -18.41 4.83
C LYS A 26 -4.59 -18.75 6.27
N CYS A 27 -3.84 -19.82 6.51
CA CYS A 27 -3.58 -20.27 7.89
C CYS A 27 -2.62 -19.37 8.68
N PHE A 28 -1.82 -18.52 8.02
CA PHE A 28 -0.83 -17.68 8.71
C PHE A 28 -1.26 -16.22 8.86
N LEU A 29 -2.24 -15.76 8.09
CA LEU A 29 -2.52 -14.32 7.94
C LEU A 29 -3.91 -13.90 8.39
N GLN A 30 -4.81 -14.85 8.67
CA GLN A 30 -6.19 -14.53 9.07
C GLN A 30 -6.34 -14.15 10.55
N ASP A 31 -5.32 -14.38 11.39
CA ASP A 31 -5.40 -14.15 12.84
C ASP A 31 -4.62 -12.91 13.32
N TYR A 32 -4.08 -12.08 12.42
CA TYR A 32 -3.19 -10.96 12.79
C TYR A 32 -3.52 -9.65 12.06
N ASN A 33 -3.44 -8.53 12.80
CA ASN A 33 -3.38 -7.19 12.20
C ASN A 33 -2.14 -7.11 11.28
N PHE A 34 -2.28 -6.45 10.13
CA PHE A 34 -1.33 -6.50 9.01
C PHE A 34 0.15 -6.31 9.41
N PHE A 35 0.42 -5.39 10.34
CA PHE A 35 1.78 -5.08 10.80
C PHE A 35 2.26 -5.95 11.98
N ASN A 36 1.34 -6.62 12.68
CA ASN A 36 1.69 -7.61 13.71
C ASN A 36 2.11 -8.96 13.12
N ILE A 37 1.87 -9.21 11.82
CA ILE A 37 2.43 -10.37 11.09
C ILE A 37 3.96 -10.28 11.04
N PHE A 38 4.49 -9.06 11.16
CA PHE A 38 5.91 -8.77 11.26
C PHE A 38 6.38 -8.62 12.72
N ASP A 39 5.47 -8.64 13.69
CA ASP A 39 5.78 -8.60 15.12
C ASP A 39 5.98 -10.02 15.68
N THR A 40 7.13 -10.22 16.31
CA THR A 40 7.62 -11.53 16.76
C THR A 40 6.96 -12.03 18.06
N SER A 41 5.93 -11.35 18.56
CA SER A 41 5.24 -11.73 19.80
C SER A 41 4.19 -12.84 19.62
N ALA A 42 3.72 -13.08 18.39
CA ALA A 42 2.69 -14.08 18.08
C ALA A 42 3.22 -15.51 17.83
N VAL A 43 4.50 -15.69 17.53
CA VAL A 43 5.07 -17.03 17.25
C VAL A 43 5.56 -17.69 18.54
N LYS A 44 4.62 -18.07 19.42
CA LYS A 44 4.89 -19.07 20.46
C LYS A 44 4.50 -20.45 19.94
N THR A 45 5.34 -21.02 19.09
CA THR A 45 5.77 -22.44 19.09
C THR A 45 6.42 -22.77 17.74
N SER A 46 7.74 -22.72 17.67
CA SER A 46 8.56 -23.81 17.10
C SER A 46 10.02 -23.39 17.25
N SER A 47 10.81 -24.30 17.80
CA SER A 47 12.19 -24.13 18.20
C SER A 47 13.15 -24.15 17.02
N GLU A 48 13.09 -23.14 16.16
CA GLU A 48 14.16 -22.83 15.22
C GLU A 48 14.49 -21.33 15.27
N VAL A 49 15.78 -21.02 15.18
CA VAL A 49 16.35 -19.69 15.39
C VAL A 49 15.79 -18.72 14.33
N VAL A 50 14.71 -18.02 14.70
CA VAL A 50 14.17 -16.88 13.98
C VAL A 50 15.28 -15.81 13.96
N PRO A 51 15.73 -15.32 12.80
CA PRO A 51 16.63 -14.18 12.75
C PRO A 51 15.96 -13.04 13.53
N LYS A 52 16.70 -12.29 14.35
CA LYS A 52 16.18 -11.05 14.95
C LYS A 52 15.82 -10.06 13.84
N THR A 53 14.62 -10.20 13.29
CA THR A 53 14.03 -9.28 12.33
C THR A 53 13.24 -8.26 13.13
N HIS A 54 13.58 -6.99 12.93
CA HIS A 54 12.89 -5.87 13.54
C HIS A 54 11.41 -5.95 13.19
N SER A 55 10.54 -5.83 14.18
CA SER A 55 9.12 -5.66 13.95
C SER A 55 8.93 -4.47 13.00
N LEU A 56 8.14 -4.67 11.95
CA LEU A 56 7.82 -3.59 11.01
C LEU A 56 6.73 -2.72 11.64
N HIS A 57 7.13 -1.92 12.62
CA HIS A 57 6.30 -0.82 13.12
C HIS A 57 6.45 0.35 12.15
N PHE A 58 5.34 0.73 11.54
CA PHE A 58 5.20 1.90 10.68
C PHE A 58 4.56 3.07 11.45
N ASP A 59 4.71 3.10 12.79
CA ASP A 59 4.16 4.10 13.72
C ASP A 59 4.19 5.52 13.13
N THR A 60 5.33 5.88 12.53
CA THR A 60 5.39 7.03 11.63
C THR A 60 6.35 6.76 10.47
N VAL A 61 5.83 6.77 9.24
CA VAL A 61 6.67 6.81 8.03
C VAL A 61 7.02 8.26 7.73
N THR A 62 8.31 8.55 7.53
CA THR A 62 8.78 9.90 7.20
C THR A 62 9.31 9.95 5.76
N VAL A 63 8.87 10.94 5.01
CA VAL A 63 9.35 11.25 3.65
C VAL A 63 9.90 12.68 3.64
N ASN A 64 11.09 12.87 3.06
CA ASN A 64 11.79 14.15 3.09
C ASN A 64 11.02 15.27 2.39
N SER A 65 10.56 15.02 1.17
CA SER A 65 9.82 16.00 0.38
C SER A 65 8.97 15.37 -0.71
N ALA A 66 7.92 16.08 -1.10
CA ALA A 66 7.08 15.82 -2.25
C ALA A 66 6.57 17.18 -2.77
N GLY A 67 6.15 17.26 -4.02
CA GLY A 67 5.61 18.52 -4.53
C GLY A 67 5.09 18.42 -5.94
N PHE A 68 4.20 19.33 -6.30
CA PHE A 68 3.64 19.42 -7.63
C PHE A 68 3.58 20.87 -8.10
N ASP A 69 3.64 21.04 -9.42
CA ASP A 69 3.31 22.27 -10.11
C ASP A 69 2.30 21.89 -11.20
N LYS A 70 1.01 22.09 -10.90
CA LYS A 70 -0.09 21.54 -11.71
C LYS A 70 -1.31 22.46 -11.66
N ASP A 71 -1.90 22.70 -12.83
CA ASP A 71 -3.13 23.49 -13.00
C ASP A 71 -3.09 24.89 -12.36
N GLY A 72 -1.90 25.51 -12.37
CA GLY A 72 -1.69 26.84 -11.80
C GLY A 72 -1.55 26.85 -10.27
N TRP A 73 -1.50 25.68 -9.64
CA TRP A 73 -1.18 25.53 -8.23
C TRP A 73 0.16 24.82 -8.08
N LYS A 74 1.12 25.53 -7.48
CA LYS A 74 2.39 24.96 -7.06
C LYS A 74 2.38 24.73 -5.56
N HIS A 75 2.76 23.53 -5.14
CA HIS A 75 2.78 23.12 -3.75
C HIS A 75 4.01 22.25 -3.49
N ASP A 76 4.87 22.73 -2.60
CA ASP A 76 6.05 22.02 -2.12
C ASP A 76 5.80 21.59 -0.67
N ALA A 77 6.05 20.33 -0.34
CA ALA A 77 5.89 19.75 0.98
C ALA A 77 7.22 19.15 1.47
N THR A 78 7.54 19.35 2.74
CA THR A 78 8.74 18.82 3.41
C THR A 78 8.40 18.26 4.78
N ASN A 79 9.29 17.40 5.31
CA ASN A 79 9.10 16.76 6.62
C ASN A 79 7.78 16.00 6.72
N ILE A 80 7.43 15.27 5.66
CA ILE A 80 6.15 14.60 5.54
C ILE A 80 6.13 13.39 6.47
N LYS A 81 5.11 13.29 7.30
CA LYS A 81 4.91 12.19 8.24
C LYS A 81 3.56 11.55 7.99
N TYR A 82 3.55 10.23 7.87
CA TYR A 82 2.35 9.42 7.74
C TYR A 82 2.16 8.64 9.04
N GLN A 83 0.99 8.78 9.65
CA GLN A 83 0.58 8.10 10.88
C GLN A 83 -0.70 7.30 10.63
N GLY A 84 -0.90 6.26 11.44
CA GLY A 84 -2.08 5.38 11.35
C GLY A 84 -1.84 4.13 10.49
N LEU A 85 -0.62 3.90 9.99
CA LEU A 85 -0.31 2.64 9.33
C LEU A 85 -0.36 1.48 10.34
N ASP A 86 0.15 1.62 11.56
CA ASP A 86 0.10 0.54 12.56
C ASP A 86 -1.32 0.03 12.89
N ASP A 87 -2.34 0.86 12.67
CA ASP A 87 -3.76 0.51 12.85
C ASP A 87 -4.41 -0.10 11.59
N ALA A 88 -3.64 -0.31 10.51
CA ALA A 88 -4.18 -0.80 9.26
C ALA A 88 -4.72 -2.23 9.36
N ILE A 89 -5.88 -2.41 8.74
CA ILE A 89 -6.60 -3.67 8.63
C ILE A 89 -6.30 -4.27 7.27
N LEU A 90 -5.83 -5.52 7.27
CA LEU A 90 -5.56 -6.28 6.06
C LEU A 90 -6.87 -6.72 5.41
N ASP A 91 -7.11 -6.28 4.18
CA ASP A 91 -8.25 -6.73 3.38
C ASP A 91 -7.92 -7.97 2.56
N ASP A 92 -6.72 -7.98 1.96
CA ASP A 92 -6.26 -9.07 1.10
C ASP A 92 -4.74 -9.19 1.14
N PHE A 93 -4.23 -10.40 1.19
CA PHE A 93 -2.81 -10.69 1.02
C PHE A 93 -2.61 -12.07 0.43
N GLY A 94 -1.83 -12.14 -0.63
CA GLY A 94 -1.67 -13.40 -1.34
C GLY A 94 -0.46 -13.42 -2.26
N PHE A 95 0.10 -14.62 -2.42
CA PHE A 95 1.03 -14.93 -3.50
C PHE A 95 0.32 -15.77 -4.55
N ASN A 96 0.32 -15.29 -5.79
CA ASN A 96 0.00 -16.09 -6.95
C ASN A 96 1.30 -16.54 -7.61
N PHE A 97 1.75 -17.76 -7.32
CA PHE A 97 3.00 -18.31 -7.88
C PHE A 97 2.92 -18.62 -9.37
N THR A 98 1.72 -18.88 -9.91
CA THR A 98 1.51 -19.10 -11.34
C THR A 98 1.69 -17.80 -12.13
N ALA A 99 1.06 -16.71 -11.67
CA ALA A 99 1.18 -15.39 -12.27
C ALA A 99 2.45 -14.64 -11.80
N LYS A 100 3.11 -15.15 -10.76
CA LYS A 100 4.25 -14.52 -10.06
C LYS A 100 3.95 -13.10 -9.56
N VAL A 101 2.83 -12.96 -8.87
CA VAL A 101 2.35 -11.69 -8.32
C VAL A 101 2.05 -11.83 -6.84
N LEU A 102 2.53 -10.87 -6.05
CA LEU A 102 2.11 -10.65 -4.67
C LEU A 102 1.02 -9.57 -4.68
N GLN A 103 -0.13 -9.87 -4.09
CA GLN A 103 -1.23 -8.93 -3.88
C GLN A 103 -1.30 -8.55 -2.41
N LEU A 104 -1.47 -7.26 -2.14
CA LEU A 104 -1.66 -6.72 -0.80
C LEU A 104 -2.72 -5.64 -0.88
N THR A 105 -3.78 -5.73 -0.09
CA THR A 105 -4.78 -4.68 0.08
C THR A 105 -5.02 -4.48 1.56
N PHE A 106 -5.04 -3.24 2.00
CA PHE A 106 -5.36 -2.87 3.38
C PHE A 106 -6.17 -1.57 3.40
N HIS A 107 -6.83 -1.31 4.51
CA HIS A 107 -7.43 -0.01 4.78
C HIS A 107 -7.05 0.49 6.16
N THR A 108 -7.04 1.81 6.33
CA THR A 108 -6.80 2.45 7.62
C THR A 108 -7.35 3.87 7.66
N ASP A 109 -7.40 4.45 8.86
CA ASP A 109 -7.41 5.90 9.02
C ASP A 109 -5.97 6.41 9.02
N MET A 110 -5.71 7.49 8.27
CA MET A 110 -4.36 8.01 8.10
C MET A 110 -4.32 9.51 8.37
N VAL A 111 -3.30 9.95 9.11
CA VAL A 111 -2.99 11.37 9.27
C VAL A 111 -1.66 11.66 8.59
N VAL A 112 -1.66 12.65 7.72
CA VAL A 112 -0.47 13.14 7.02
C VAL A 112 -0.18 14.55 7.47
N THR A 113 1.00 14.77 8.04
CA THR A 113 1.45 16.10 8.46
C THR A 113 2.70 16.51 7.71
N TYR A 114 2.82 17.78 7.34
CA TYR A 114 3.99 18.28 6.64
C TYR A 114 4.09 19.80 6.73
N ASP A 115 5.31 20.32 6.54
CA ASP A 115 5.53 21.73 6.27
C ASP A 115 5.30 22.00 4.78
N TYR A 116 4.64 23.10 4.44
CA TYR A 116 4.30 23.42 3.06
C TYR A 116 4.71 24.83 2.66
N LYS A 117 5.03 24.98 1.37
CA LYS A 117 5.11 26.26 0.66
C LYS A 117 4.25 26.16 -0.59
N SER A 118 3.33 27.09 -0.75
CA SER A 118 2.30 27.04 -1.78
C SER A 118 2.20 28.39 -2.50
N SER A 119 1.94 28.36 -3.81
CA SER A 119 1.74 29.55 -4.63
C SER A 119 0.79 29.30 -5.80
N GLY A 120 0.21 30.38 -6.31
CA GLY A 120 -0.72 30.32 -7.44
C GLY A 120 -2.17 30.21 -6.99
N SER A 121 -2.99 29.44 -7.72
CA SER A 121 -4.43 29.40 -7.45
C SER A 121 -5.07 28.05 -7.70
N LEU A 122 -6.11 27.75 -6.94
CA LEU A 122 -6.97 26.58 -7.08
C LEU A 122 -8.42 27.07 -7.20
N PHE A 123 -9.12 26.74 -8.29
CA PHE A 123 -10.50 27.21 -8.53
C PHE A 123 -10.68 28.73 -8.39
N SER A 124 -9.74 29.52 -8.95
CA SER A 124 -9.70 30.99 -8.83
C SER A 124 -9.47 31.51 -7.41
N THR A 125 -9.18 30.62 -6.45
CA THR A 125 -8.81 30.97 -5.08
C THR A 125 -7.29 31.02 -4.96
N PRO A 126 -6.69 32.15 -4.54
CA PRO A 126 -5.26 32.23 -4.29
C PRO A 126 -4.82 31.24 -3.20
N MET A 127 -3.78 30.47 -3.50
CA MET A 127 -3.24 29.41 -2.63
C MET A 127 -1.86 29.79 -2.07
N ASP A 128 -1.51 31.08 -2.10
CA ASP A 128 -0.23 31.58 -1.61
C ASP A 128 -0.15 31.48 -0.08
N GLY A 129 0.87 30.78 0.41
CA GLY A 129 1.08 30.59 1.84
C GLY A 129 2.25 29.67 2.14
N GLU A 130 2.71 29.73 3.39
CA GLU A 130 3.75 28.87 3.92
C GLU A 130 3.41 28.56 5.37
N GLY A 131 3.52 27.31 5.78
CA GLY A 131 3.12 26.91 7.12
C GLY A 131 3.05 25.40 7.28
N PHE A 132 2.22 24.96 8.22
CA PHE A 132 2.01 23.56 8.53
C PHE A 132 0.67 23.09 8.00
N ALA A 133 0.64 21.87 7.45
CA ALA A 133 -0.55 21.21 6.98
C ALA A 133 -0.79 19.90 7.75
N GLU A 134 -2.07 19.63 8.02
CA GLU A 134 -2.55 18.36 8.55
C GLU A 134 -3.68 17.86 7.66
N VAL A 135 -3.52 16.66 7.13
CA VAL A 135 -4.49 15.98 6.27
C VAL A 135 -4.94 14.70 6.95
N SER A 136 -6.19 14.66 7.37
CA SER A 136 -6.83 13.47 7.94
C SER A 136 -7.63 12.73 6.87
N LEU A 137 -7.31 11.46 6.65
CA LEU A 137 -7.94 10.58 5.66
C LEU A 137 -8.67 9.47 6.41
N LYS A 138 -9.98 9.35 6.18
CA LYS A 138 -10.82 8.34 6.82
C LYS A 138 -11.07 7.18 5.88
N ASN A 139 -10.78 5.98 6.36
CA ASN A 139 -10.95 4.73 5.64
C ASN A 139 -10.29 4.79 4.24
N ILE A 140 -9.01 5.12 4.20
CA ILE A 140 -8.22 5.02 2.97
C ILE A 140 -7.89 3.55 2.73
N GLN A 141 -8.33 3.03 1.59
CA GLN A 141 -7.97 1.70 1.09
C GLN A 141 -6.80 1.84 0.12
N VAL A 142 -5.77 1.01 0.30
CA VAL A 142 -4.58 0.97 -0.55
C VAL A 142 -4.34 -0.46 -1.00
N SER A 143 -4.06 -0.65 -2.28
CA SER A 143 -3.80 -1.97 -2.85
C SER A 143 -2.55 -1.94 -3.72
N PHE A 144 -1.70 -2.93 -3.51
CA PHE A 144 -0.45 -3.17 -4.20
C PHE A 144 -0.54 -4.45 -5.02
N THR A 145 -0.01 -4.38 -6.23
CA THR A 145 0.28 -5.52 -7.09
C THR A 145 1.78 -5.52 -7.37
N MET A 146 2.48 -6.53 -6.86
CA MET A 146 3.94 -6.60 -6.87
C MET A 146 4.40 -7.85 -7.62
N PRO A 147 4.83 -7.71 -8.89
CA PRO A 147 5.45 -8.80 -9.63
C PRO A 147 6.74 -9.26 -8.95
N PHE A 148 6.96 -10.57 -8.93
CA PHE A 148 8.15 -11.16 -8.33
C PHE A 148 8.81 -12.22 -9.20
N ASP A 149 10.08 -12.51 -8.93
CA ASP A 149 10.77 -13.70 -9.41
C ASP A 149 11.12 -14.62 -8.24
N ILE A 150 11.35 -15.90 -8.57
CA ILE A 150 11.97 -16.85 -7.64
C ILE A 150 13.44 -16.93 -8.01
N LYS A 151 14.30 -16.58 -7.08
CA LYS A 151 15.75 -16.74 -7.21
C LYS A 151 16.25 -17.84 -6.29
N GLU A 152 17.37 -18.44 -6.65
CA GLU A 152 18.04 -19.45 -5.85
C GLU A 152 19.42 -18.93 -5.45
N ASP A 153 19.72 -18.99 -4.16
CA ASP A 153 21.03 -18.68 -3.59
C ASP A 153 21.33 -19.69 -2.48
N ASN A 154 22.51 -20.30 -2.51
CA ASN A 154 22.93 -21.33 -1.56
C ASN A 154 21.88 -22.45 -1.36
N ALA A 155 21.29 -22.95 -2.45
CA ALA A 155 20.22 -23.96 -2.47
C ALA A 155 18.93 -23.56 -1.73
N LYS A 156 18.78 -22.27 -1.39
CA LYS A 156 17.54 -21.69 -0.85
C LYS A 156 16.88 -20.84 -1.92
N LYS A 157 15.59 -21.06 -2.13
CA LYS A 157 14.78 -20.24 -3.03
C LYS A 157 14.18 -19.07 -2.25
N TYR A 158 14.21 -17.87 -2.82
CA TYR A 158 13.64 -16.66 -2.22
C TYR A 158 12.84 -15.87 -3.25
N ILE A 159 11.92 -15.05 -2.75
CA ILE A 159 11.13 -14.12 -3.55
C ILE A 159 11.93 -12.85 -3.76
N GLU A 160 12.08 -12.44 -5.02
CA GLU A 160 12.60 -11.13 -5.38
C GLU A 160 11.48 -10.28 -5.98
N LEU A 161 10.99 -9.28 -5.24
CA LEU A 161 10.06 -8.29 -5.80
C LEU A 161 10.78 -7.42 -6.84
N LYS A 162 10.17 -7.27 -8.02
CA LYS A 162 10.77 -6.57 -9.17
C LYS A 162 10.33 -5.12 -9.22
N SER A 163 9.04 -4.91 -9.04
CA SER A 163 8.38 -3.61 -9.13
C SER A 163 7.08 -3.65 -8.33
N PHE A 164 6.38 -2.52 -8.28
CA PHE A 164 5.04 -2.44 -7.75
C PHE A 164 4.18 -1.56 -8.66
N ASN A 165 2.90 -1.87 -8.67
CA ASN A 165 1.84 -0.94 -9.02
C ASN A 165 0.93 -0.82 -7.80
N TYR A 166 0.32 0.34 -7.62
CA TYR A 166 -0.64 0.52 -6.55
C TYR A 166 -1.81 1.40 -6.99
N TRP A 167 -2.93 1.25 -6.29
CA TRP A 167 -4.03 2.18 -6.32
C TRP A 167 -4.48 2.48 -4.89
N TYR A 168 -5.15 3.60 -4.72
CA TYR A 168 -5.74 3.98 -3.45
C TYR A 168 -7.11 4.59 -3.68
N ASP A 169 -7.98 4.50 -2.68
CA ASP A 169 -9.29 5.13 -2.66
C ASP A 169 -9.63 5.54 -1.23
N ILE A 170 -10.02 6.79 -1.05
CA ILE A 170 -10.44 7.31 0.25
C ILE A 170 -11.96 7.17 0.29
N LYS A 171 -12.47 6.24 1.10
CA LYS A 171 -13.87 5.83 1.06
C LYS A 171 -14.79 6.85 1.72
N ASP A 172 -14.39 7.34 2.89
CA ASP A 172 -15.31 8.03 3.79
C ASP A 172 -15.16 9.54 3.71
N ASN A 173 -13.99 10.07 4.09
CA ASN A 173 -13.77 11.51 4.17
C ASN A 173 -12.28 11.87 4.09
N ALA A 174 -11.97 13.09 3.63
CA ALA A 174 -10.70 13.72 3.88
C ALA A 174 -10.90 15.15 4.41
N GLU A 175 -10.14 15.50 5.45
CA GLU A 175 -10.10 16.84 6.04
C GLU A 175 -8.68 17.40 5.91
N LEU A 176 -8.55 18.54 5.23
CA LEU A 176 -7.31 19.24 4.99
C LEU A 176 -7.34 20.55 5.78
N LYS A 177 -6.33 20.75 6.64
CA LYS A 177 -6.12 21.95 7.46
C LYS A 177 -4.78 22.57 7.10
N PHE A 178 -4.75 23.89 6.94
CA PHE A 178 -3.53 24.62 6.64
C PHE A 178 -3.42 25.82 7.58
N SER A 179 -2.34 25.88 8.37
CA SER A 179 -2.20 26.89 9.42
C SER A 179 -2.21 28.35 8.92
N SER A 180 -1.83 28.58 7.65
CA SER A 180 -1.46 29.90 7.13
C SER A 180 -1.77 30.09 5.64
N LEU A 181 -2.94 29.63 5.15
CA LEU A 181 -3.39 29.99 3.81
C LEU A 181 -3.79 31.47 3.78
N THR A 182 -3.03 32.29 3.07
CA THR A 182 -3.15 33.76 2.98
C THR A 182 -2.80 34.52 4.27
N ASN A 183 -1.62 35.15 4.28
CA ASN A 183 -1.09 36.02 5.36
C ASN A 183 -1.95 37.27 5.70
N ALA A 184 -3.18 37.39 5.19
CA ALA A 184 -3.94 38.63 5.20
C ALA A 184 -5.29 38.57 5.94
N ASN A 185 -5.93 37.40 6.14
CA ASN A 185 -7.23 37.36 6.84
C ASN A 185 -7.66 35.94 7.29
N LYS A 186 -7.88 35.72 8.60
CA LYS A 186 -8.40 34.44 9.14
C LYS A 186 -9.75 34.04 8.54
N VAL A 187 -10.61 35.01 8.20
CA VAL A 187 -11.91 34.74 7.57
C VAL A 187 -11.74 34.15 6.17
N LEU A 188 -10.73 34.62 5.44
CA LEU A 188 -10.41 34.11 4.11
C LEU A 188 -9.85 32.69 4.21
N SER A 189 -8.90 32.44 5.12
CA SER A 189 -8.35 31.09 5.37
C SER A 189 -9.45 30.07 5.65
N ASN A 190 -10.38 30.37 6.56
CA ASN A 190 -11.49 29.46 6.88
C ASN A 190 -12.39 29.16 5.66
N SER A 191 -12.64 30.15 4.81
CA SER A 191 -13.43 29.97 3.60
C SER A 191 -12.70 29.10 2.57
N ILE A 192 -11.38 29.23 2.47
CA ILE A 192 -10.55 28.41 1.58
C ILE A 192 -10.54 26.96 2.06
N GLU A 193 -10.30 26.72 3.35
CA GLU A 193 -10.34 25.37 3.94
C GLU A 193 -11.70 24.71 3.73
N GLN A 194 -12.80 25.43 3.94
CA GLN A 194 -14.14 24.91 3.65
C GLN A 194 -14.33 24.51 2.20
N GLN A 195 -13.83 25.30 1.24
CA GLN A 195 -13.94 24.96 -0.18
C GLN A 195 -13.08 23.75 -0.55
N ILE A 196 -11.88 23.62 0.01
CA ILE A 196 -11.01 22.45 -0.16
C ILE A 196 -11.68 21.21 0.40
N ASN A 197 -12.18 21.28 1.64
CA ASN A 197 -12.82 20.17 2.33
C ASN A 197 -14.14 19.76 1.65
N GLN A 198 -14.95 20.70 1.14
CA GLN A 198 -16.13 20.35 0.35
C GLN A 198 -15.79 19.59 -0.94
N ARG A 199 -14.57 19.77 -1.47
CA ARG A 199 -14.09 19.18 -2.72
C ARG A 199 -12.99 18.16 -2.49
N TRP A 200 -12.88 17.62 -1.27
CA TRP A 200 -11.76 16.77 -0.88
C TRP A 200 -11.52 15.63 -1.87
N LYS A 201 -12.57 15.00 -2.41
CA LYS A 201 -12.47 13.92 -3.42
C LYS A 201 -11.72 14.36 -4.68
N TYR A 202 -12.01 15.56 -5.18
CA TYR A 202 -11.30 16.10 -6.34
C TYR A 202 -9.83 16.39 -5.98
N ILE A 203 -9.60 16.99 -4.81
CA ILE A 203 -8.25 17.38 -4.38
C ILE A 203 -7.36 16.16 -4.21
N THR A 204 -7.83 15.15 -3.49
CA THR A 204 -7.04 13.94 -3.22
C THR A 204 -6.81 13.14 -4.50
N ALA A 205 -7.82 12.97 -5.36
CA ALA A 205 -7.66 12.24 -6.62
C ALA A 205 -6.71 12.95 -7.60
N HIS A 206 -6.73 14.28 -7.65
CA HIS A 206 -6.01 15.04 -8.68
C HIS A 206 -4.60 15.48 -8.28
N PHE A 207 -4.36 15.70 -6.99
CA PHE A 207 -3.09 16.19 -6.45
C PHE A 207 -2.44 15.24 -5.45
N GLY A 208 -3.20 14.34 -4.82
CA GLY A 208 -2.70 13.46 -3.76
C GLY A 208 -1.65 12.45 -4.21
N LYS A 209 -1.64 12.06 -5.50
CA LYS A 209 -0.75 11.01 -6.03
C LYS A 209 0.74 11.24 -5.69
N VAL A 210 1.22 12.49 -5.70
CA VAL A 210 2.65 12.75 -5.41
C VAL A 210 3.04 12.41 -3.97
N PHE A 211 2.11 12.55 -3.03
CA PHE A 211 2.33 12.16 -1.64
C PHE A 211 2.31 10.62 -1.50
N TYR A 212 1.33 9.96 -2.10
CA TYR A 212 1.21 8.50 -2.03
C TYR A 212 2.31 7.77 -2.81
N ASP A 213 2.88 8.35 -3.87
CA ASP A 213 3.99 7.74 -4.60
C ASP A 213 5.20 7.52 -3.70
N SER A 214 5.56 8.53 -2.89
CA SER A 214 6.66 8.42 -1.93
C SER A 214 6.36 7.42 -0.81
N LEU A 215 5.13 7.39 -0.30
CA LEU A 215 4.74 6.42 0.72
C LEU A 215 4.75 4.98 0.17
N ALA A 216 4.21 4.78 -1.04
CA ALA A 216 4.13 3.49 -1.69
C ALA A 216 5.53 2.91 -1.98
N GLU A 217 6.49 3.76 -2.36
CA GLU A 217 7.88 3.36 -2.52
C GLU A 217 8.50 2.86 -1.20
N GLU A 218 8.23 3.55 -0.09
CA GLU A 218 8.74 3.11 1.22
C GLU A 218 8.13 1.77 1.65
N ILE A 219 6.80 1.62 1.54
CA ILE A 219 6.10 0.35 1.82
C ILE A 219 6.68 -0.77 0.94
N PHE A 220 6.87 -0.53 -0.36
CA PHE A 220 7.44 -1.50 -1.27
C PHE A 220 8.86 -1.90 -0.87
N ASN A 221 9.72 -0.93 -0.51
CA ASN A 221 11.10 -1.20 -0.12
C ASN A 221 11.18 -2.04 1.15
N VAL A 222 10.32 -1.74 2.12
CA VAL A 222 10.20 -2.55 3.34
C VAL A 222 9.75 -3.97 3.01
N LEU A 223 8.68 -4.15 2.24
CA LEU A 223 8.18 -5.47 1.86
C LEU A 223 9.21 -6.26 1.04
N LYS A 224 9.90 -5.60 0.11
CA LYS A 224 10.96 -6.19 -0.71
C LYS A 224 12.10 -6.71 0.13
N ASN A 225 12.54 -5.94 1.12
CA ASN A 225 13.59 -6.35 2.05
C ASN A 225 13.12 -7.48 2.97
N TYR A 226 11.86 -7.43 3.41
CA TYR A 226 11.26 -8.50 4.19
C TYR A 226 11.26 -9.82 3.41
N VAL A 227 10.55 -9.90 2.27
CA VAL A 227 10.35 -11.18 1.55
C VAL A 227 11.64 -11.78 1.00
N LYS A 228 12.66 -10.96 0.71
CA LYS A 228 13.98 -11.45 0.25
C LYS A 228 14.67 -12.32 1.31
N ASN A 229 14.39 -12.08 2.59
CA ASN A 229 15.00 -12.79 3.71
C ASN A 229 14.22 -14.05 4.14
N PHE A 230 13.06 -14.34 3.53
CA PHE A 230 12.24 -15.52 3.84
C PHE A 230 12.35 -16.60 2.75
N PRO A 231 12.92 -17.79 3.05
CA PRO A 231 13.03 -18.88 2.09
C PRO A 231 11.66 -19.45 1.69
N LEU A 232 11.46 -19.82 0.43
CA LEU A 232 10.18 -20.38 -0.05
C LEU A 232 9.72 -21.66 0.69
N LYS A 233 10.67 -22.45 1.23
CA LYS A 233 10.33 -23.67 1.98
C LYS A 233 9.50 -23.35 3.24
N SER A 234 9.69 -22.19 3.86
CA SER A 234 8.91 -21.78 5.04
C SER A 234 7.47 -21.37 4.72
N PHE A 235 7.12 -21.21 3.43
CA PHE A 235 5.74 -20.92 3.01
C PHE A 235 4.91 -22.19 2.78
N GLY A 236 5.53 -23.38 2.74
CA GLY A 236 4.88 -24.66 2.44
C GLY A 236 4.81 -25.64 3.62
N GLU A 237 5.30 -25.27 4.80
CA GLU A 237 5.32 -26.11 6.01
C GLU A 237 4.24 -25.73 7.03
N CYS A 238 2.99 -25.54 6.57
CA CYS A 238 1.82 -25.50 7.44
C CYS A 238 1.10 -26.85 7.43
#